data_AF-M1KYH9-F1
#
_entry.id   AF-M1KYH9-F1
#
_cell.length_a   1.000
_cell.length_b   1.000
_cell.length_c   1.000
_cell.angle_alpha   90.00
_cell.angle_beta   90.00
_cell.angle_gamma   90.00
#
_symmetry.space_group_name_H-M   'P 1'
#
loop_
_entity.id
_entity.type
_entity.pdbx_description
1 polymer ?
#
loop_
_entity_poly.entity_id
_entity_poly.type
_entity_poly.pdbx_seq_one_letter_code
_entity_poly.pdbx_strand_id
1 'polypeptide(L)'
;LSAQVVEGETKGSNNERPEWMRDLNKRQQKFVCGCLGITSWDGKDIPFYVETMPKINDVVWVKITQVNDTSAVVQLLEYGKREGIIPYTEVTRRRVRSMGKLIKVGRTEPAQVIRIDKDKGYIDLSKKLVTPNEAKACEAHFRQGKEVRSIVCHVGELCDIPAMDAMEMIAYPLYQREPGKHAWTWLYELNQTEDVERILGPLKLDKAISDCLMSTLKNAMRLKVL
;
A
#
# COMPACT_ATOMS: atom_id res chain seq x y z
N LEU A 1 25.53 -9.48 12.62
CA LEU A 1 24.98 -8.19 13.09
C LEU A 1 23.60 -8.47 13.68
N SER A 2 23.46 -8.32 14.99
CA SER A 2 22.23 -8.64 15.74
C SER A 2 21.08 -7.73 15.30
N ALA A 3 19.86 -8.25 15.19
CA ALA A 3 18.67 -7.52 14.73
C ALA A 3 18.41 -6.20 15.48
N GLN A 4 18.85 -6.12 16.75
CA GLN A 4 18.75 -4.92 17.59
C GLN A 4 19.63 -3.75 17.13
N VAL A 5 20.74 -4.00 16.41
CA VAL A 5 21.63 -2.94 15.91
C VAL A 5 20.98 -2.20 14.72
N VAL A 6 20.23 -2.92 13.89
CA VAL A 6 19.54 -2.36 12.71
C VAL A 6 18.31 -1.52 13.08
N GLU A 7 17.61 -1.89 14.17
CA GLU A 7 16.50 -1.08 14.70
C GLU A 7 16.96 0.23 15.37
N GLY A 8 18.22 0.30 15.84
CA GLY A 8 18.80 1.50 16.44
C GLY A 8 19.18 2.56 15.41
N GLU A 9 19.71 2.15 14.25
CA GLU A 9 20.13 3.07 13.19
C GLU A 9 18.96 3.67 12.40
N THR A 10 17.81 3.00 12.35
CA THR A 10 16.60 3.48 11.63
C THR A 10 15.80 4.53 12.39
N LYS A 11 16.14 4.84 13.65
CA LYS A 11 15.60 5.99 14.40
C LYS A 11 16.49 7.24 14.32
N GLY A 12 17.61 7.16 13.60
CA GLY A 12 18.50 8.27 13.32
C GLY A 12 18.03 9.09 12.11
N SER A 13 18.18 10.40 12.21
CA SER A 13 17.67 11.45 11.32
C SER A 13 18.16 11.43 9.85
N ASN A 14 18.80 10.37 9.35
CA ASN A 14 19.21 10.29 7.95
C ASN A 14 18.36 9.27 7.19
N ASN A 15 17.50 9.79 6.33
CA ASN A 15 16.74 9.07 5.31
C ASN A 15 17.65 8.52 4.19
N GLU A 16 18.90 8.17 4.52
CA GLU A 16 19.94 7.80 3.57
C GLU A 16 20.21 6.30 3.63
N ARG A 17 20.39 5.71 2.46
CA ARG A 17 20.65 4.28 2.30
C ARG A 17 21.97 3.89 3.01
N PRO A 18 21.95 2.89 3.91
CA PRO A 18 23.15 2.46 4.65
C PRO A 18 24.30 2.04 3.74
N GLU A 19 25.54 2.39 4.10
CA GLU A 19 26.71 2.16 3.24
C GLU A 19 26.97 0.67 2.93
N TRP A 20 26.77 -0.22 3.90
CA TRP A 20 26.91 -1.68 3.73
C TRP A 20 25.96 -2.26 2.68
N MET A 21 24.92 -1.52 2.29
CA MET A 21 23.95 -1.93 1.31
C MET A 21 24.41 -1.68 -0.14
N ARG A 22 25.48 -0.91 -0.35
CA ARG A 22 26.00 -0.57 -1.68
C ARG A 22 26.54 -1.80 -2.42
N ASP A 23 27.13 -2.74 -1.67
CA ASP A 23 27.79 -3.92 -2.22
C ASP A 23 26.82 -5.12 -2.43
N LEU A 24 25.54 -4.97 -2.08
CA LEU A 24 24.55 -6.03 -2.24
C LEU A 24 24.02 -6.07 -3.67
N ASN A 25 23.78 -7.27 -4.20
CA ASN A 25 23.06 -7.43 -5.47
C ASN A 25 21.58 -7.01 -5.33
N LYS A 26 20.93 -6.59 -6.44
CA LYS A 26 19.51 -6.15 -6.47
C LYS A 26 18.57 -7.12 -5.71
N ARG A 27 18.79 -8.44 -5.81
CA ARG A 27 18.01 -9.46 -5.09
C ARG A 27 18.19 -9.42 -3.57
N GLN A 28 19.41 -9.21 -3.09
CA GLN A 28 19.70 -9.11 -1.66
C GLN A 28 19.20 -7.78 -1.10
N GLN A 29 19.31 -6.69 -1.86
CA GLN A 29 18.72 -5.40 -1.50
C GLN A 29 17.20 -5.53 -1.30
N LYS A 30 16.51 -6.19 -2.24
CA LYS A 30 15.07 -6.46 -2.16
C LYS A 30 14.70 -7.31 -0.94
N PHE A 31 15.52 -8.30 -0.60
CA PHE A 31 15.34 -9.10 0.61
C PHE A 31 15.43 -8.24 1.88
N VAL A 32 16.46 -7.39 2.00
CA VAL A 32 16.63 -6.47 3.13
C VAL A 32 15.45 -5.49 3.22
N CYS A 33 15.07 -4.85 2.12
CA CYS A 33 13.90 -3.96 2.06
C CYS A 33 12.64 -4.67 2.56
N GLY A 34 12.41 -5.91 2.11
CA GLY A 34 11.30 -6.75 2.54
C GLY A 34 11.31 -7.05 4.03
N CYS A 35 12.47 -7.37 4.62
CA CYS A 35 12.63 -7.59 6.06
C CYS A 35 12.36 -6.32 6.87
N LEU A 36 12.77 -5.15 6.36
CA LEU A 36 12.59 -3.86 7.04
C LEU A 36 11.20 -3.25 6.80
N GLY A 37 10.41 -3.80 5.88
CA GLY A 37 9.11 -3.22 5.50
C GLY A 37 9.23 -1.87 4.79
N ILE A 38 10.39 -1.60 4.20
CA ILE A 38 10.71 -0.39 3.44
C ILE A 38 10.53 -0.72 1.96
N THR A 39 9.89 0.17 1.19
CA THR A 39 9.72 -0.03 -0.26
C THR A 39 10.66 0.81 -1.11
N SER A 40 11.12 1.94 -0.58
CA SER A 40 12.23 2.72 -1.14
C SER A 40 13.02 3.35 0.01
N TRP A 41 14.32 3.50 -0.18
CA TRP A 41 15.23 4.16 0.76
C TRP A 41 15.12 5.69 0.71
N ASP A 42 14.47 6.26 -0.31
CA ASP A 42 14.25 7.71 -0.42
C ASP A 42 13.23 8.24 0.63
N GLY A 43 12.71 7.36 1.48
CA GLY A 43 11.64 7.63 2.44
C GLY A 43 10.29 7.99 1.82
N LYS A 44 10.17 7.93 0.49
CA LYS A 44 8.92 8.13 -0.24
C LYS A 44 8.22 6.78 -0.40
N ASP A 45 7.16 6.56 0.38
CA ASP A 45 6.23 5.47 0.11
C ASP A 45 5.42 5.75 -1.15
N ILE A 46 5.14 4.70 -1.90
CA ILE A 46 4.42 4.79 -3.17
C ILE A 46 2.93 4.58 -2.88
N PRO A 47 2.08 5.61 -3.05
CA PRO A 47 0.66 5.49 -2.78
C PRO A 47 -0.03 4.63 -3.85
N PHE A 48 -1.12 3.97 -3.45
CA PHE A 48 -1.89 3.10 -4.34
C PHE A 48 -2.78 3.92 -5.28
N TYR A 49 -3.23 5.08 -4.80
CA TYR A 49 -4.14 5.98 -5.50
C TYR A 49 -3.47 7.32 -5.80
N VAL A 50 -3.98 8.02 -6.81
CA VAL A 50 -3.58 9.41 -7.15
C VAL A 50 -4.00 10.38 -6.07
N GLU A 51 -5.19 10.16 -5.49
CA GLU A 51 -5.72 10.99 -4.42
C GLU A 51 -4.83 10.86 -3.19
N THR A 52 -4.39 11.99 -2.65
CA THR A 52 -3.48 12.03 -1.51
C THR A 52 -4.17 11.78 -0.17
N MET A 53 -5.49 11.95 -0.12
CA MET A 53 -6.33 11.79 1.06
C MET A 53 -7.53 10.91 0.73
N PRO A 54 -7.97 10.03 1.64
CA PRO A 54 -9.22 9.26 1.47
C PRO A 54 -10.45 10.18 1.53
N LYS A 55 -11.64 9.63 1.24
CA LYS A 55 -12.91 10.34 1.43
C LYS A 55 -13.50 10.04 2.80
N ILE A 56 -14.41 10.91 3.24
CA ILE A 56 -15.15 10.70 4.49
C ILE A 56 -16.03 9.46 4.31
N ASN A 57 -16.11 8.62 5.35
CA ASN A 57 -16.78 7.31 5.40
C ASN A 57 -16.10 6.17 4.66
N ASP A 58 -14.95 6.39 4.00
CA ASP A 58 -14.20 5.29 3.37
C ASP A 58 -13.60 4.36 4.41
N VAL A 59 -13.58 3.06 4.11
CA VAL A 59 -12.93 2.04 4.94
C VAL A 59 -11.55 1.75 4.37
N VAL A 60 -10.52 2.10 5.15
CA VAL A 60 -9.12 2.02 4.75
C VAL A 60 -8.36 0.99 5.58
N TRP A 61 -7.33 0.39 4.97
CA TRP A 61 -6.47 -0.56 5.66
C TRP A 61 -5.31 0.16 6.39
N VAL A 62 -5.26 0.02 7.72
CA VAL A 62 -4.30 0.75 8.55
C VAL A 62 -3.38 -0.18 9.33
N LYS A 63 -2.16 0.28 9.60
CA LYS A 63 -1.19 -0.37 10.49
C LYS A 63 -1.04 0.44 11.78
N ILE A 64 -1.15 -0.21 12.93
CA ILE A 64 -0.97 0.46 14.22
C ILE A 64 0.52 0.67 14.47
N THR A 65 0.95 1.91 14.67
CA THR A 65 2.33 2.26 14.97
C THR A 65 2.55 2.44 16.46
N GLN A 66 1.67 3.19 17.12
CA GLN A 66 1.78 3.49 18.54
C GLN A 66 0.40 3.45 19.19
N VAL A 67 0.36 3.00 20.45
CA VAL A 67 -0.86 2.96 21.24
C VAL A 67 -0.62 3.80 22.48
N ASN A 68 -1.37 4.89 22.61
CA ASN A 68 -1.41 5.73 23.80
C ASN A 68 -2.67 5.41 24.61
N ASP A 69 -2.77 5.96 25.82
CA ASP A 69 -3.92 5.72 26.70
C ASP A 69 -5.22 6.35 26.15
N THR A 70 -5.12 7.47 25.44
CA THR A 70 -6.25 8.23 24.90
C THR A 70 -6.54 7.95 23.43
N SER A 71 -5.52 7.62 22.64
CA SER A 71 -5.63 7.37 21.21
C SER A 71 -4.62 6.34 20.71
N ALA A 72 -4.88 5.76 19.55
CA ALA A 72 -3.90 4.97 18.81
C ALA A 72 -3.47 5.75 17.56
N VAL A 73 -2.16 5.85 17.35
CA VAL A 73 -1.60 6.38 16.10
C VAL A 73 -1.46 5.22 15.13
N VAL A 74 -1.93 5.45 13.90
CA VAL A 74 -1.94 4.46 12.84
C VAL A 74 -1.39 5.06 11.55
N GLN A 75 -0.92 4.21 10.65
CA GLN A 75 -0.47 4.58 9.30
C GLN A 75 -1.41 3.97 8.26
N LEU A 76 -1.90 4.79 7.33
CA LEU A 76 -2.71 4.35 6.20
C LEU A 76 -1.80 3.76 5.12
N LEU A 77 -1.86 2.44 4.91
CA LEU A 77 -0.92 1.75 4.02
C LEU A 77 -1.17 2.04 2.54
N GLU A 78 -2.39 2.43 2.17
CA GLU A 78 -2.80 2.74 0.81
C GLU A 78 -2.38 4.16 0.38
N TYR A 79 -2.35 5.10 1.32
CA TYR A 79 -2.13 6.53 1.08
C TYR A 79 -0.72 6.98 1.50
N GLY A 80 0.30 6.20 1.14
CA GLY A 80 1.70 6.58 1.38
C GLY A 80 2.10 6.62 2.85
N LYS A 81 1.54 5.75 3.69
CA LYS A 81 1.80 5.66 5.14
C LYS A 81 1.55 6.96 5.92
N ARG A 82 0.60 7.78 5.45
CA ARG A 82 0.11 8.94 6.20
C ARG A 82 -0.37 8.55 7.60
N GLU A 83 -0.14 9.42 8.55
CA GLU A 83 -0.55 9.21 9.94
C GLU A 83 -2.04 9.54 10.11
N GLY A 84 -2.72 8.68 10.86
CA GLY A 84 -4.10 8.86 11.30
C GLY A 84 -4.21 8.52 12.78
N ILE A 85 -5.30 8.97 13.39
CA ILE A 85 -5.55 8.78 14.82
C ILE A 85 -6.88 8.06 14.99
N ILE A 86 -6.86 6.98 15.77
CA ILE A 86 -8.09 6.33 16.25
C ILE A 86 -8.26 6.75 17.72
N PRO A 87 -9.23 7.62 18.04
CA PRO A 87 -9.51 7.94 19.44
C PRO A 87 -10.11 6.72 20.16
N TYR A 88 -9.87 6.61 21.47
CA TYR A 88 -10.34 5.50 22.29
C TYR A 88 -11.85 5.25 22.17
N THR A 89 -12.65 6.32 22.09
CA THR A 89 -14.11 6.28 21.94
C THR A 89 -14.57 5.61 20.64
N GLU A 90 -13.67 5.52 19.65
CA GLU A 90 -13.93 4.99 18.30
C GLU A 90 -13.35 3.58 18.08
N VAL A 91 -12.74 2.96 19.10
CA VAL A 91 -12.15 1.62 18.98
C VAL A 91 -13.16 0.49 19.14
N THR A 92 -14.04 0.58 20.15
CA THR A 92 -14.98 -0.48 20.49
C THR A 92 -16.28 0.11 21.04
N ARG A 93 -17.39 -0.61 20.84
CA ARG A 93 -18.69 -0.27 21.44
C ARG A 93 -18.80 -0.74 22.90
N ARG A 94 -18.01 -1.74 23.31
CA ARG A 94 -18.06 -2.35 24.65
C ARG A 94 -16.97 -1.76 25.55
N ARG A 95 -17.30 -1.47 26.82
CA ARG A 95 -16.30 -1.07 27.82
C ARG A 95 -15.32 -2.22 28.06
N VAL A 96 -14.02 -1.93 27.96
CA VAL A 96 -12.94 -2.90 28.17
C VAL A 96 -12.01 -2.44 29.29
N ARG A 97 -11.40 -3.39 30.00
CA ARG A 97 -10.42 -3.12 31.06
C ARG A 97 -9.08 -2.64 30.52
N SER A 98 -8.63 -3.19 29.39
CA SER A 98 -7.32 -2.88 28.79
C SER A 98 -7.39 -2.88 27.27
N MET A 99 -6.81 -1.84 26.66
CA MET A 99 -6.80 -1.61 25.22
C MET A 99 -5.81 -2.49 24.47
N GLY A 100 -4.70 -2.89 25.11
CA GLY A 100 -3.67 -3.75 24.51
C GLY A 100 -4.19 -5.13 24.09
N LYS A 101 -5.39 -5.51 24.53
CA LYS A 101 -6.07 -6.73 24.06
C LYS A 101 -6.71 -6.55 22.68
N LEU A 102 -7.24 -5.37 22.38
CA LEU A 102 -7.98 -5.07 21.15
C LEU A 102 -7.10 -4.53 20.03
N ILE A 103 -6.11 -3.72 20.39
CA ILE A 103 -5.20 -3.04 19.47
C ILE A 103 -3.79 -3.39 19.92
N LYS A 104 -3.02 -3.99 19.02
CA LYS A 104 -1.60 -4.29 19.25
C LYS A 104 -0.76 -3.54 18.25
N VAL A 105 0.34 -2.97 18.73
CA VAL A 105 1.34 -2.33 17.88
C VAL A 105 1.81 -3.32 16.80
N GLY A 106 1.95 -2.82 15.58
CA GLY A 106 2.40 -3.59 14.41
C GLY A 106 1.32 -4.39 13.70
N ARG A 107 0.12 -4.56 14.29
CA ARG A 107 -1.00 -5.21 13.59
C ARG A 107 -1.65 -4.28 12.59
N THR A 108 -2.21 -4.89 11.54
CA THR A 108 -3.06 -4.19 10.57
C THR A 108 -4.52 -4.48 10.84
N GLU A 109 -5.35 -3.45 10.77
CA GLU A 109 -6.79 -3.52 11.02
C GLU A 109 -7.51 -2.62 10.00
N PRO A 110 -8.76 -2.92 9.62
CA PRO A 110 -9.58 -2.00 8.85
C PRO A 110 -10.16 -0.90 9.76
N ALA A 111 -10.20 0.34 9.27
CA ALA A 111 -10.80 1.47 9.98
C ALA A 111 -11.55 2.38 8.99
N GLN A 112 -12.66 2.97 9.45
CA GLN A 112 -13.44 3.93 8.67
C GLN A 112 -13.00 5.36 8.97
N VAL A 113 -12.90 6.20 7.95
CA VAL A 113 -12.60 7.63 8.08
C VAL A 113 -13.84 8.39 8.55
N ILE A 114 -13.74 9.11 9.67
CA ILE A 114 -14.81 9.98 10.16
C ILE A 114 -14.58 11.42 9.72
N ARG A 115 -13.38 11.96 9.97
CA ARG A 115 -13.06 13.37 9.75
C ARG A 115 -11.69 13.51 9.12
N ILE A 116 -11.55 14.49 8.23
CA ILE A 116 -10.30 14.82 7.56
C ILE A 116 -10.11 16.32 7.65
N ASP A 117 -9.02 16.75 8.28
CA ASP A 117 -8.56 18.13 8.26
C ASP A 117 -7.45 18.27 7.23
N LYS A 118 -7.78 18.80 6.05
CA LYS A 118 -6.84 18.92 4.92
C LYS A 118 -5.67 19.87 5.21
N ASP A 119 -5.90 20.90 6.03
CA ASP A 119 -4.89 21.92 6.32
C ASP A 119 -3.81 21.40 7.27
N LYS A 120 -4.20 20.59 8.25
CA LYS A 120 -3.29 20.04 9.27
C LYS A 120 -2.82 18.62 8.94
N GLY A 121 -3.49 17.95 8.00
CA GLY A 121 -3.24 16.56 7.64
C GLY A 121 -3.71 15.54 8.67
N TYR A 122 -4.60 15.92 9.59
CA TYR A 122 -5.17 15.00 10.58
C TYR A 122 -6.31 14.18 9.97
N ILE A 123 -6.30 12.88 10.26
CA ILE A 123 -7.32 11.93 9.83
C ILE A 123 -7.82 11.19 11.08
N ASP A 124 -9.08 11.45 11.43
CA ASP A 124 -9.76 10.73 12.51
C ASP A 124 -10.42 9.48 11.95
N LEU A 125 -10.08 8.34 12.55
CA LEU A 125 -10.48 7.01 12.12
C LEU A 125 -11.31 6.32 13.21
N SER A 126 -12.16 5.38 12.78
CA SER A 126 -12.97 4.58 13.68
C SER A 126 -12.98 3.12 13.31
N LYS A 127 -12.74 2.27 14.30
CA LYS A 127 -12.83 0.82 14.17
C LYS A 127 -14.25 0.33 14.50
N LYS A 128 -14.98 1.01 15.40
CA LYS A 128 -16.29 0.54 15.89
C LYS A 128 -17.42 0.67 14.87
N LEU A 129 -17.25 1.53 13.87
CA LEU A 129 -18.23 1.76 12.81
C LEU A 129 -18.14 0.70 11.71
N VAL A 130 -16.96 0.09 11.51
CA VAL A 130 -16.72 -0.92 10.48
C VAL A 130 -17.51 -2.18 10.77
N THR A 131 -18.33 -2.61 9.81
CA THR A 131 -19.03 -3.89 9.86
C THR A 131 -18.10 -5.05 9.45
N PRO A 132 -18.36 -6.29 9.89
CA PRO A 132 -17.52 -7.43 9.51
C PRO A 132 -17.53 -7.70 7.99
N ASN A 133 -18.57 -7.30 7.28
CA ASN A 133 -18.64 -7.44 5.82
C ASN A 133 -17.75 -6.41 5.13
N GLU A 134 -17.80 -5.14 5.55
CA GLU A 134 -16.91 -4.08 5.06
C GLU A 134 -15.44 -4.37 5.40
N ALA A 135 -15.17 -4.93 6.58
CA ALA A 135 -13.83 -5.36 6.97
C ALA A 135 -13.24 -6.37 5.98
N LYS A 136 -14.03 -7.38 5.57
CA LYS A 136 -13.61 -8.39 4.59
C LYS A 136 -13.43 -7.80 3.19
N ALA A 137 -14.35 -6.91 2.78
CA ALA A 137 -14.25 -6.21 1.50
C ALA A 137 -12.97 -5.35 1.44
N CYS A 138 -12.71 -4.58 2.50
CA CYS A 138 -11.50 -3.76 2.65
C CYS A 138 -10.23 -4.61 2.60
N GLU A 139 -10.20 -5.76 3.28
CA GLU A 139 -9.05 -6.69 3.20
C GLU A 139 -8.81 -7.18 1.76
N ALA A 140 -9.88 -7.53 1.04
CA ALA A 140 -9.79 -7.95 -0.36
C ALA A 140 -9.30 -6.82 -1.26
N HIS A 141 -9.83 -5.61 -1.11
CA HIS A 141 -9.40 -4.41 -1.85
C HIS A 141 -7.93 -4.07 -1.59
N PHE A 142 -7.51 -4.10 -0.33
CA PHE A 142 -6.11 -3.87 0.03
C PHE A 142 -5.18 -4.91 -0.59
N ARG A 143 -5.58 -6.19 -0.58
CA ARG A 143 -4.80 -7.27 -1.22
C ARG A 143 -4.65 -7.05 -2.72
N GLN A 144 -5.73 -6.69 -3.40
CA GLN A 144 -5.72 -6.35 -4.82
C GLN A 144 -4.80 -5.16 -5.13
N GLY A 145 -4.90 -4.07 -4.36
CA GLY A 145 -4.04 -2.89 -4.52
C GLY A 145 -2.57 -3.20 -4.27
N LYS A 146 -2.28 -4.00 -3.25
CA LYS A 146 -0.91 -4.46 -2.95
C LYS A 146 -0.31 -5.29 -4.09
N GLU A 147 -1.12 -6.14 -4.71
CA GLU A 147 -0.70 -6.96 -5.86
C GLU A 147 -0.42 -6.09 -7.09
N VAL A 148 -1.33 -5.17 -7.44
CA VAL A 148 -1.13 -4.20 -8.53
C VAL A 148 0.17 -3.45 -8.33
N ARG A 149 0.37 -2.87 -7.14
CA ARG A 149 1.60 -2.14 -6.80
C ARG A 149 2.83 -3.04 -6.96
N SER A 150 2.79 -4.26 -6.44
CA SER A 150 3.92 -5.19 -6.52
C SER A 150 4.30 -5.51 -7.97
N ILE A 151 3.31 -5.69 -8.85
CA ILE A 151 3.52 -5.99 -10.27
C ILE A 151 4.11 -4.76 -10.97
N VAL A 152 3.47 -3.60 -10.83
CA VAL A 152 3.89 -2.37 -11.51
C VAL A 152 5.27 -1.90 -11.04
N CYS A 153 5.56 -2.00 -9.74
CA CYS A 153 6.90 -1.71 -9.22
C CYS A 153 7.94 -2.68 -9.79
N HIS A 154 7.60 -3.95 -9.98
CA HIS A 154 8.51 -4.92 -10.58
C HIS A 154 8.75 -4.64 -12.08
N VAL A 155 7.73 -4.21 -12.82
CA VAL A 155 7.90 -3.74 -14.21
C VAL A 155 8.81 -2.52 -14.26
N GLY A 156 8.62 -1.56 -13.34
CA GLY A 156 9.52 -0.42 -13.19
C GLY A 156 10.98 -0.84 -12.96
N GLU A 157 11.22 -1.81 -12.06
CA GLU A 157 12.56 -2.37 -11.82
C GLU A 157 13.18 -3.02 -13.06
N LEU A 158 12.38 -3.66 -13.93
CA LEU A 158 12.85 -4.35 -15.14
C LEU A 158 13.13 -3.39 -16.29
N CYS A 159 12.38 -2.29 -16.37
CA CYS A 159 12.54 -1.25 -17.37
C CYS A 159 13.46 -0.10 -16.90
N ASP A 160 14.07 -0.22 -15.71
CA ASP A 160 14.85 0.82 -15.04
C ASP A 160 14.12 2.18 -14.92
N ILE A 161 12.81 2.11 -14.65
CA ILE A 161 11.93 3.25 -14.42
C ILE A 161 11.67 3.38 -12.91
N PRO A 162 11.69 4.59 -12.32
CA PRO A 162 11.29 4.81 -10.94
C PRO A 162 9.90 4.24 -10.67
N ALA A 163 9.73 3.56 -9.53
CA ALA A 163 8.47 2.88 -9.23
C ALA A 163 7.27 3.82 -9.08
N MET A 164 7.49 5.10 -8.74
CA MET A 164 6.45 6.14 -8.74
C MET A 164 5.97 6.43 -10.16
N ASP A 165 6.89 6.70 -11.09
CA ASP A 165 6.59 6.98 -12.49
C ASP A 165 5.89 5.78 -13.15
N ALA A 166 6.31 4.55 -12.81
CA ALA A 166 5.63 3.34 -13.28
C ALA A 166 4.16 3.27 -12.81
N MET A 167 3.87 3.66 -11.57
CA MET A 167 2.50 3.74 -11.06
C MET A 167 1.70 4.85 -11.75
N GLU A 168 2.31 6.00 -12.00
CA GLU A 168 1.68 7.12 -12.74
C GLU A 168 1.35 6.78 -14.19
N MET A 169 2.22 6.02 -14.85
CA MET A 169 2.01 5.62 -16.24
C MET A 169 1.00 4.47 -16.40
N ILE A 170 0.97 3.52 -15.45
CA ILE A 170 0.20 2.27 -15.60
C ILE A 170 -0.98 2.23 -14.64
N ALA A 171 -0.74 2.26 -13.33
CA ALA A 171 -1.79 1.98 -12.34
C ALA A 171 -2.81 3.11 -12.22
N TYR A 172 -2.35 4.36 -12.10
CA TYR A 172 -3.20 5.53 -11.85
C TYR A 172 -4.22 5.80 -12.96
N PRO A 173 -3.84 5.75 -14.25
CA PRO A 173 -4.82 5.92 -15.32
C PRO A 173 -5.85 4.78 -15.33
N LEU A 174 -5.47 3.55 -14.99
CA LEU A 174 -6.40 2.42 -14.89
C LEU A 174 -7.41 2.60 -13.75
N TYR A 175 -7.01 3.22 -12.63
CA TYR A 175 -7.92 3.59 -11.55
C TYR A 175 -8.91 4.69 -11.93
N GLN A 176 -8.49 5.64 -12.77
CA GLN A 176 -9.32 6.79 -13.15
C GLN A 176 -10.21 6.54 -14.37
N ARG A 177 -9.93 5.48 -15.14
CA ARG A 177 -10.61 5.17 -16.40
C ARG A 177 -12.11 4.90 -16.22
N GLU A 178 -12.48 4.13 -15.20
CA GLU A 178 -13.87 3.75 -14.97
C GLU A 178 -14.21 3.82 -13.48
N PRO A 179 -15.22 4.61 -13.09
CA PRO A 179 -15.59 4.74 -11.69
C PRO A 179 -16.07 3.39 -11.13
N GLY A 180 -15.47 2.96 -10.02
CA GLY A 180 -15.80 1.70 -9.35
C GLY A 180 -15.06 0.47 -9.86
N LYS A 181 -14.31 0.57 -10.96
CA LYS A 181 -13.47 -0.54 -11.44
C LYS A 181 -12.03 -0.37 -10.95
N HIS A 182 -11.56 -1.32 -10.17
CA HIS A 182 -10.21 -1.31 -9.60
C HIS A 182 -9.16 -1.66 -10.67
N ALA A 183 -7.95 -1.09 -10.60
CA ALA A 183 -6.87 -1.38 -11.55
C ALA A 183 -6.50 -2.87 -11.62
N TRP A 184 -6.66 -3.59 -10.51
CA TRP A 184 -6.48 -5.04 -10.46
C TRP A 184 -7.39 -5.78 -11.43
N THR A 185 -8.65 -5.38 -11.55
CA THR A 185 -9.61 -6.00 -12.48
C THR A 185 -9.19 -5.79 -13.93
N TRP A 186 -8.65 -4.62 -14.26
CA TRP A 186 -8.11 -4.34 -15.59
C TRP A 186 -6.90 -5.21 -15.92
N LEU A 187 -5.94 -5.33 -14.98
CA LEU A 187 -4.76 -6.17 -15.19
C LEU A 187 -5.12 -7.66 -15.25
N TYR A 188 -6.13 -8.08 -14.49
CA TYR A 188 -6.66 -9.44 -14.53
C TYR A 188 -7.33 -9.73 -15.88
N GLU A 189 -8.20 -8.84 -16.37
CA GLU A 189 -8.80 -8.93 -17.71
C GLU A 189 -7.72 -8.97 -18.79
N LEU A 190 -6.70 -8.11 -18.69
CA LEU A 190 -5.59 -8.07 -19.63
C LEU A 190 -4.82 -9.39 -19.68
N ASN A 191 -4.61 -10.03 -18.53
CA ASN A 191 -3.95 -11.34 -18.47
C ASN A 191 -4.82 -12.47 -19.05
N GLN A 192 -6.15 -12.31 -19.06
CA GLN A 192 -7.07 -13.31 -19.61
C GLN A 192 -7.28 -13.17 -21.12
N THR A 193 -7.47 -11.94 -21.61
CA THR A 193 -7.82 -11.70 -23.02
C THR A 193 -6.61 -11.38 -23.89
N GLU A 194 -5.48 -11.00 -23.29
CA GLU A 194 -4.27 -10.52 -23.96
C GLU A 194 -4.52 -9.30 -24.88
N ASP A 195 -5.65 -8.60 -24.70
CA ASP A 195 -6.05 -7.43 -25.51
C ASP A 195 -5.32 -6.15 -25.06
N VAL A 196 -4.08 -6.01 -25.52
CA VAL A 196 -3.23 -4.84 -25.23
C VAL A 196 -3.84 -3.54 -25.76
N GLU A 197 -4.45 -3.54 -26.95
CA GLU A 197 -4.98 -2.32 -27.57
C GLU A 197 -6.15 -1.71 -26.78
N ARG A 198 -7.07 -2.54 -26.29
CA ARG A 198 -8.25 -2.07 -25.56
C ARG A 198 -7.88 -1.48 -24.20
N ILE A 199 -7.00 -2.15 -23.47
CA ILE A 199 -6.72 -1.84 -22.07
C ILE A 199 -5.55 -0.86 -21.95
N LEU A 200 -4.44 -1.11 -22.65
CA LEU A 200 -3.24 -0.29 -22.58
C LEU A 200 -3.16 0.78 -23.69
N GLY A 201 -3.91 0.64 -24.79
CA GLY A 201 -3.89 1.61 -25.90
C GLY A 201 -4.07 3.08 -25.51
N PRO A 202 -5.03 3.43 -24.61
CA PRO A 202 -5.19 4.81 -24.14
C PRO A 202 -4.00 5.35 -23.35
N LEU A 203 -3.16 4.47 -22.77
CA LEU A 203 -2.02 4.85 -21.93
C LEU A 203 -0.80 5.28 -22.74
N LYS A 204 -0.79 5.02 -24.06
CA LYS A 204 0.33 5.35 -24.97
C LYS A 204 1.71 4.91 -24.41
N LEU A 205 1.77 3.73 -23.80
CA LEU A 205 3.00 3.16 -23.26
C LEU A 205 3.93 2.72 -24.40
N ASP A 206 5.23 2.74 -24.14
CA ASP A 206 6.20 2.15 -25.05
C ASP A 206 6.02 0.63 -25.12
N LYS A 207 6.25 0.05 -26.30
CA LYS A 207 6.04 -1.38 -26.56
C LYS A 207 6.88 -2.28 -25.65
N ALA A 208 8.10 -1.82 -25.32
CA ALA A 208 8.98 -2.52 -24.39
C ALA A 208 8.34 -2.68 -22.99
N ILE A 209 7.64 -1.64 -22.52
CA ILE A 209 6.99 -1.63 -21.20
C ILE A 209 5.75 -2.54 -21.23
N SER A 210 4.96 -2.51 -22.31
CA SER A 210 3.79 -3.38 -22.43
C SER A 210 4.17 -4.86 -22.47
N ASP A 211 5.23 -5.21 -23.22
CA ASP A 211 5.69 -6.60 -23.32
C ASP A 211 6.25 -7.09 -21.98
N CYS A 212 6.99 -6.23 -21.29
CA CYS A 212 7.47 -6.50 -19.93
C CYS A 212 6.29 -6.74 -18.98
N LEU A 213 5.30 -5.85 -18.98
CA LEU A 213 4.09 -6.00 -18.16
C LEU A 213 3.39 -7.33 -18.43
N MET A 214 3.16 -7.69 -19.70
CA MET A 214 2.53 -8.96 -20.05
C MET A 214 3.32 -10.18 -19.55
N SER A 215 4.65 -10.15 -19.68
CA SER A 215 5.51 -11.23 -19.16
C SER A 215 5.43 -11.36 -17.64
N THR A 216 5.34 -10.23 -16.92
CA THR A 216 5.19 -10.24 -15.46
C THR A 216 3.81 -10.71 -15.02
N LEU A 217 2.74 -10.33 -15.74
CA LEU A 217 1.37 -10.75 -15.44
C LEU A 217 1.21 -12.27 -15.53
N LYS A 218 1.75 -12.90 -16.58
CA LYS A 218 1.73 -14.37 -16.75
C LYS A 218 2.38 -15.11 -15.59
N ASN A 219 3.42 -14.53 -15.00
CA ASN A 219 4.14 -15.12 -13.87
C ASN A 219 3.49 -14.83 -12.50
N ALA A 220 2.97 -13.61 -12.33
CA ALA A 220 2.43 -13.14 -11.06
C ALA A 220 1.00 -13.61 -10.81
N MET A 221 0.12 -13.42 -11.80
CA MET A 221 -1.27 -13.85 -11.75
C MET A 221 -1.40 -15.23 -12.38
N ARG A 222 -0.95 -16.25 -11.67
CA ARG A 222 -1.25 -17.63 -12.06
C ARG A 222 -2.76 -17.77 -12.14
N LEU A 223 -3.27 -17.99 -13.35
CA LEU A 223 -4.64 -18.43 -13.56
C LEU A 223 -4.85 -19.64 -12.66
N LYS A 224 -5.83 -19.58 -11.76
CA LYS A 224 -6.32 -20.80 -11.13
C LYS A 224 -6.85 -21.65 -12.28
N VAL A 225 -6.07 -22.65 -12.69
CA VAL A 225 -6.56 -23.72 -13.55
C VAL A 225 -7.75 -24.30 -12.79
N LEU A 226 -8.95 -24.10 -13.35
CA LEU A 226 -10.20 -24.63 -12.82
C LEU A 226 -10.19 -26.15 -12.83
#